data_AF-A0A8T1ZUJ4-F1
#
_entry.id   AF-A0A8T1ZUJ4-F1
#
_cell.length_a   1.000
_cell.length_b   1.000
_cell.length_c   1.000
_cell.angle_alpha   90.00
_cell.angle_beta   90.00
_cell.angle_gamma   90.00
#
_symmetry.space_group_name_H-M   'P 1'
#
loop_
_entity.id
_entity.type
_entity.pdbx_description
1 polymer ?
#
loop_
_entity_poly.entity_id
_entity_poly.type
_entity_poly.pdbx_seq_one_letter_code
_entity_poly.pdbx_strand_id
1 'polypeptide(L)'
;MKNVMVIIDETNSSYDLLIWALENQKDTVDSSKVVIFATQPQNSFSPPTVLSSSVGFAQIFYPFSPNSELIRLAQEKNMKIALGILEKAKKICLNHGIKAETFTDVGDPKDLIRKIIQEQNIHLIVTSDQQTQNLKK
;
A
#
# COMPACT_ATOMS: atom_id res chain seq x y z
N MET A 1 -21.63 9.86 -10.12
CA MET A 1 -20.20 9.85 -9.73
C MET A 1 -19.96 8.66 -8.82
N LYS A 2 -19.16 7.68 -9.24
CA LYS A 2 -18.81 6.49 -8.46
C LYS A 2 -17.29 6.47 -8.26
N ASN A 3 -16.80 6.83 -7.07
CA ASN A 3 -15.36 6.88 -6.86
C ASN A 3 -14.77 5.47 -6.91
N VAL A 4 -13.73 5.28 -7.73
CA VAL A 4 -13.09 3.99 -7.97
C VAL A 4 -11.72 4.01 -7.32
N MET A 5 -11.44 3.00 -6.51
CA MET A 5 -10.14 2.77 -5.91
C MET A 5 -9.47 1.58 -6.57
N VAL A 6 -8.21 1.73 -7.00
CA VAL A 6 -7.39 0.64 -7.53
C VAL A 6 -6.26 0.37 -6.54
N ILE A 7 -6.17 -0.88 -6.08
CA ILE A 7 -5.09 -1.33 -5.19
C ILE A 7 -3.94 -1.84 -6.06
N ILE A 8 -2.74 -1.32 -5.83
CA ILE A 8 -1.55 -1.67 -6.59
C ILE A 8 -0.41 -2.09 -5.66
N ASP A 9 0.42 -3.00 -6.16
CA ASP A 9 1.68 -3.41 -5.56
C ASP A 9 2.83 -3.27 -6.58
N GLU A 10 3.99 -3.83 -6.28
CA GLU A 10 5.17 -3.79 -7.15
C GLU A 10 5.03 -4.65 -8.41
N THR A 11 4.04 -5.56 -8.46
CA THR A 11 3.93 -6.52 -9.55
C THR A 11 3.45 -5.87 -10.84
N ASN A 12 3.95 -6.37 -11.98
CA ASN A 12 3.48 -5.94 -13.29
C ASN A 12 1.97 -6.19 -13.47
N SER A 13 1.46 -7.30 -12.92
CA SER A 13 0.04 -7.65 -12.97
C SER A 13 -0.86 -6.59 -12.34
N SER A 14 -0.38 -5.88 -11.30
CA SER A 14 -1.13 -4.76 -10.69
C SER A 14 -1.21 -3.55 -11.61
N TYR A 15 -0.18 -3.28 -12.43
CA TYR A 15 -0.21 -2.24 -13.46
C TYR A 15 -1.07 -2.64 -14.65
N ASP A 16 -1.03 -3.90 -15.07
CA ASP A 16 -1.89 -4.43 -16.13
C ASP A 16 -3.37 -4.34 -15.71
N LEU A 17 -3.67 -4.64 -14.44
CA LEU A 17 -5.00 -4.46 -13.86
C LEU A 17 -5.43 -2.99 -13.85
N LEU A 18 -4.52 -2.07 -13.51
CA LEU A 18 -4.80 -0.64 -13.59
C LEU A 18 -5.16 -0.24 -15.03
N ILE A 19 -4.33 -0.60 -16.01
CA ILE A 19 -4.59 -0.29 -17.43
C ILE A 19 -5.94 -0.87 -17.85
N TRP A 20 -6.19 -2.14 -17.51
CA TRP A 20 -7.47 -2.78 -17.79
C TRP A 20 -8.65 -2.00 -17.19
N ALA A 21 -8.54 -1.55 -15.93
CA ALA A 21 -9.57 -0.77 -15.26
C ALA A 21 -9.83 0.58 -15.97
N LEU A 22 -8.76 1.26 -16.40
CA LEU A 22 -8.87 2.52 -17.14
C LEU A 22 -9.52 2.33 -18.51
N GLU A 23 -9.21 1.24 -19.21
CA GLU A 23 -9.71 0.98 -20.56
C GLU A 23 -11.15 0.46 -20.59
N ASN A 24 -11.52 -0.39 -19.64
CA ASN A 24 -12.81 -1.10 -19.63
C ASN A 24 -13.89 -0.38 -18.81
N GLN A 25 -13.51 0.59 -17.99
CA GLN A 25 -14.47 1.38 -17.19
C GLN A 25 -14.53 2.85 -17.61
N LYS A 26 -14.17 3.20 -18.85
CA LYS A 26 -14.11 4.60 -19.33
C LYS A 26 -15.34 5.44 -18.97
N ASP A 27 -16.54 4.93 -19.19
CA ASP A 27 -17.79 5.65 -18.86
C ASP A 27 -17.94 5.96 -17.35
N THR A 28 -17.45 5.04 -16.51
CA THR A 28 -17.44 5.22 -15.06
C THR A 28 -16.28 6.12 -14.63
N VAL A 29 -15.13 6.01 -15.26
CA VAL A 29 -13.88 6.70 -14.90
C VAL A 29 -13.88 8.16 -15.34
N ASP A 30 -14.38 8.49 -16.53
CA ASP A 30 -14.44 9.86 -17.04
C ASP A 30 -15.38 10.75 -16.20
N SER A 31 -16.38 10.13 -15.58
CA SER A 31 -17.35 10.79 -14.71
C SER A 31 -17.02 10.65 -13.22
N SER A 32 -15.89 10.05 -12.84
CA SER A 32 -15.61 9.71 -11.45
C SER A 32 -14.17 9.97 -11.01
N LYS A 33 -13.99 10.03 -9.70
CA LYS A 33 -12.68 10.18 -9.08
C LYS A 33 -11.96 8.83 -9.05
N VAL A 34 -10.78 8.77 -9.65
CA VAL A 34 -9.88 7.60 -9.56
C VAL A 34 -8.90 7.80 -8.42
N VAL A 35 -8.88 6.83 -7.51
CA VAL A 35 -8.01 6.76 -6.35
C VAL A 35 -7.09 5.55 -6.51
N ILE A 36 -5.80 5.73 -6.30
CA ILE A 36 -4.79 4.68 -6.37
C ILE A 36 -4.22 4.50 -4.98
N PHE A 37 -4.18 3.27 -4.51
CA PHE A 37 -3.61 2.93 -3.22
C PHE A 37 -2.49 1.91 -3.36
N ALA A 38 -1.33 2.24 -2.80
CA ALA A 38 -0.19 1.32 -2.72
C ALA A 38 0.03 0.89 -1.27
N THR A 39 -0.02 -0.41 -1.02
CA THR A 39 0.32 -0.98 0.28
C THR A 39 1.83 -0.89 0.50
N GLN A 40 2.26 -0.47 1.69
CA GLN A 40 3.65 -0.62 2.07
C GLN A 40 3.96 -2.10 2.33
N PRO A 41 5.10 -2.63 1.88
CA PRO A 41 5.56 -3.94 2.30
C PRO A 41 5.57 -4.02 3.83
N GLN A 42 4.91 -5.03 4.40
CA GLN A 42 4.92 -5.24 5.84
C GLN A 42 6.24 -5.93 6.20
N ASN A 43 7.12 -5.22 6.91
CA ASN A 43 8.29 -5.85 7.49
C ASN A 43 7.85 -6.43 8.83
N SER A 44 7.70 -7.75 8.92
CA SER A 44 7.52 -8.43 10.20
C SER A 44 8.84 -8.40 10.97
N PHE A 45 9.22 -7.25 11.51
CA PHE A 45 10.21 -7.18 12.59
C PHE A 45 9.50 -7.62 13.87
N SER A 46 9.16 -8.91 13.97
CA SER A 46 8.98 -9.52 15.27
C SER A 46 10.38 -9.59 15.89
N PRO A 47 10.70 -8.84 16.96
CA PRO A 47 11.90 -9.14 17.71
C PRO A 47 11.81 -10.63 18.08
N PRO A 48 12.91 -11.39 17.97
CA PRO A 48 12.89 -12.78 18.39
C PRO A 48 12.70 -12.77 19.91
N THR A 49 11.46 -12.86 20.38
CA THR A 49 11.11 -12.99 21.81
C THR A 49 11.58 -14.35 22.37
N VAL A 50 12.32 -15.15 21.59
CA VAL A 50 12.84 -16.45 22.00
C VAL A 50 14.28 -16.65 21.48
N LEU A 51 15.21 -15.76 21.85
CA LEU A 51 16.62 -16.16 21.92
C LEU A 51 16.90 -16.67 23.33
N SER A 52 16.61 -17.95 23.53
CA SER A 52 17.09 -18.73 24.67
C SER A 52 18.60 -18.94 24.54
N SER A 53 19.40 -17.89 24.76
CA SER A 53 20.84 -18.01 24.98
C SER A 53 21.42 -16.68 25.45
N SER A 54 21.70 -16.55 26.75
CA SER A 54 22.69 -15.65 27.38
C SER A 54 22.71 -14.13 27.10
N VAL A 55 21.94 -13.57 26.16
CA VAL A 55 21.96 -12.13 25.83
C VAL A 55 20.90 -11.30 26.58
N GLY A 56 20.08 -11.95 27.41
CA GLY A 56 18.93 -11.32 28.08
C GLY A 56 19.26 -10.12 28.98
N PHE A 57 20.49 -10.02 29.48
CA PHE A 57 20.90 -8.88 30.32
C PHE A 57 21.37 -7.67 29.52
N ALA A 58 21.91 -7.85 28.30
CA ALA A 58 22.42 -6.71 27.50
C ALA A 58 21.30 -5.77 27.02
N GLN A 59 20.07 -6.29 26.93
CA GLN A 59 18.88 -5.52 26.54
C GLN A 59 18.36 -4.59 27.65
N ILE A 60 18.79 -4.82 28.91
CA ILE A 60 18.39 -4.01 30.07
C ILE A 60 19.29 -2.78 30.21
N PHE A 61 20.55 -2.86 29.73
CA PHE A 61 21.58 -1.82 29.92
C PHE A 61 21.79 -0.89 28.71
N TYR A 62 21.22 -1.21 27.54
CA TYR A 62 21.28 -0.35 26.36
C TYR A 62 19.88 0.20 26.01
N PRO A 63 19.56 1.47 26.38
CA PRO A 63 18.27 2.07 26.06
C PRO A 63 18.07 2.34 24.55
N PHE A 64 19.13 2.17 23.75
CA PHE A 64 19.08 2.17 22.29
C PHE A 64 19.05 0.73 21.78
N SER A 65 17.86 0.17 21.65
CA SER A 65 17.71 -1.09 20.93
C SER A 65 18.09 -0.84 19.45
N PRO A 66 19.07 -1.55 18.87
CA PRO A 66 19.38 -1.43 17.43
C PRO A 66 18.16 -1.71 16.54
N ASN A 67 17.10 -2.28 17.10
CA ASN A 67 15.83 -2.50 16.43
C ASN A 67 15.09 -1.21 16.06
N SER A 68 15.15 -0.11 16.83
CA SER A 68 14.35 1.09 16.51
C SER A 68 14.85 1.82 15.27
N GLU A 69 16.17 2.01 15.15
CA GLU A 69 16.80 2.59 13.96
C GLU A 69 16.61 1.68 12.73
N LEU A 70 16.73 0.37 12.89
CA LEU A 70 16.46 -0.58 11.80
C LEU A 70 15.00 -0.52 11.35
N ILE A 71 14.04 -0.47 12.29
CA ILE A 71 12.61 -0.32 11.97
C ILE A 71 12.37 1.01 11.22
N ARG A 72 12.94 2.12 11.69
CA ARG A 72 12.83 3.43 11.03
C ARG A 72 13.36 3.39 9.60
N LEU A 73 14.57 2.87 9.40
CA LEU A 73 15.18 2.76 8.08
C LEU A 73 14.37 1.86 7.15
N ALA A 74 13.83 0.77 7.68
CA ALA A 74 13.03 -0.16 6.90
C ALA A 74 11.67 0.45 6.50
N GLN A 75 11.04 1.22 7.40
CA GLN A 75 9.84 2.00 7.11
C GLN A 75 10.10 3.09 6.07
N GLU A 76 11.20 3.85 6.19
CA GLU A 76 11.58 4.86 5.19
C GLU A 76 11.80 4.26 3.81
N LYS A 77 12.46 3.09 3.75
CA LYS A 77 12.62 2.34 2.50
C LYS A 77 11.28 1.94 1.91
N ASN A 78 10.39 1.36 2.72
CA ASN A 78 9.09 0.88 2.26
C ASN A 78 8.20 2.03 1.76
N MET A 79 8.26 3.18 2.43
CA MET A 79 7.59 4.41 1.99
C MET A 79 8.12 4.85 0.61
N LYS A 80 9.46 4.87 0.41
CA LYS A 80 10.04 5.21 -0.89
C LYS A 80 9.59 4.27 -2.01
N ILE A 81 9.51 2.96 -1.72
CA ILE A 81 9.02 1.96 -2.68
C ILE A 81 7.55 2.25 -3.03
N ALA A 82 6.69 2.44 -2.03
CA ALA A 82 5.28 2.75 -2.25
C ALA A 82 5.08 4.04 -3.06
N LEU A 83 5.86 5.09 -2.78
CA LEU A 83 5.84 6.33 -3.55
C LEU A 83 6.26 6.12 -5.01
N GLY A 84 7.29 5.31 -5.27
CA GLY A 84 7.69 4.97 -6.64
C GLY A 84 6.62 4.19 -7.39
N ILE A 85 5.94 3.26 -6.71
CA ILE A 85 4.81 2.50 -7.25
C ILE A 85 3.67 3.44 -7.65
N LEU A 86 3.30 4.38 -6.76
CA LEU A 86 2.27 5.38 -6.99
C LEU A 86 2.64 6.36 -8.10
N GLU A 87 3.91 6.77 -8.19
CA GLU A 87 4.38 7.67 -9.25
C GLU A 87 4.21 7.04 -10.64
N LYS A 88 4.61 5.77 -10.78
CA LYS A 88 4.42 5.01 -12.03
C LYS A 88 2.94 4.88 -12.38
N ALA A 89 2.10 4.52 -11.42
CA ALA A 89 0.66 4.38 -11.64
C ALA A 89 -0.01 5.71 -12.02
N LYS A 90 0.38 6.81 -11.36
CA LYS A 90 -0.10 8.15 -11.68
C LYS A 90 0.27 8.57 -13.10
N LYS A 91 1.48 8.25 -13.56
CA LYS A 91 1.91 8.48 -14.96
C LYS A 91 1.04 7.70 -15.94
N ILE A 92 0.72 6.44 -15.64
CA ILE A 92 -0.18 5.62 -16.48
C ILE A 92 -1.56 6.28 -16.58
N CYS A 93 -2.15 6.72 -15.46
CA CYS A 93 -3.44 7.41 -15.47
C CYS A 93 -3.39 8.72 -16.28
N LEU A 94 -2.34 9.52 -16.10
CA LEU A 94 -2.13 10.77 -16.84
C LEU A 94 -2.06 10.53 -18.35
N ASN A 95 -1.38 9.46 -18.79
CA ASN A 95 -1.31 9.08 -20.20
C ASN A 95 -2.67 8.69 -20.79
N HIS A 96 -3.63 8.27 -19.94
CA HIS A 96 -5.01 7.99 -20.32
C HIS A 96 -5.94 9.21 -20.13
N GLY A 97 -5.39 10.40 -19.83
CA GLY A 97 -6.16 11.63 -19.61
C GLY A 97 -6.80 11.75 -18.23
N ILE A 98 -6.45 10.87 -17.29
CA ILE A 98 -7.11 10.77 -15.98
C ILE A 98 -6.19 11.29 -14.88
N LYS A 99 -6.69 12.25 -14.11
CA LYS A 99 -5.99 12.77 -12.93
C LYS A 99 -6.35 11.93 -11.70
N ALA A 100 -5.53 10.93 -11.42
CA ALA A 100 -5.71 10.07 -10.25
C ALA A 100 -5.13 10.69 -8.97
N GLU A 101 -5.83 10.48 -7.85
CA GLU A 101 -5.28 10.72 -6.51
C GLU A 101 -4.56 9.48 -5.98
N THR A 102 -3.49 9.68 -5.24
CA THR A 102 -2.60 8.60 -4.79
C THR A 102 -2.49 8.59 -3.28
N PHE A 103 -2.66 7.43 -2.66
CA PHE A 103 -2.61 7.24 -1.22
C PHE A 103 -1.66 6.09 -0.85
N THR A 104 -0.87 6.31 0.20
CA THR A 104 -0.12 5.28 0.91
C THR A 104 0.11 5.78 2.32
N ASP A 105 0.09 4.88 3.30
CA ASP A 105 0.29 5.21 4.70
C ASP A 105 0.88 4.00 5.44
N VAL A 106 1.36 4.23 6.65
CA VAL A 106 1.96 3.22 7.52
C VAL A 106 0.86 2.63 8.40
N GLY A 107 0.72 1.31 8.38
CA GLY A 107 -0.28 0.60 9.19
C GLY A 107 -0.75 -0.68 8.55
N ASP A 108 -1.79 -1.27 9.12
CA ASP A 108 -2.46 -2.44 8.55
C ASP A 108 -3.18 -2.05 7.24
N PRO A 109 -2.93 -2.76 6.12
CA PRO A 109 -3.54 -2.45 4.83
C PRO A 109 -5.07 -2.40 4.86
N LYS A 110 -5.73 -3.28 5.65
CA LYS A 110 -7.19 -3.35 5.70
C LYS A 110 -7.77 -2.14 6.39
N ASP A 111 -7.15 -1.71 7.48
CA ASP A 111 -7.57 -0.53 8.22
C ASP A 111 -7.38 0.74 7.39
N LEU A 112 -6.25 0.84 6.68
CA LEU A 112 -5.98 1.94 5.74
C LEU A 112 -6.99 1.97 4.59
N ILE A 113 -7.28 0.82 3.97
CA ILE A 113 -8.30 0.72 2.92
C ILE A 113 -9.66 1.16 3.46
N ARG A 114 -10.06 0.68 4.65
CA ARG A 114 -11.34 1.03 5.27
C ARG A 114 -11.44 2.54 5.55
N LYS A 115 -10.36 3.15 6.04
CA LYS A 115 -10.24 4.59 6.23
C LYS A 115 -10.39 5.36 4.91
N ILE A 116 -9.67 4.96 3.86
CA ILE A 116 -9.74 5.60 2.54
C ILE A 116 -11.15 5.47 1.94
N ILE A 117 -11.80 4.31 2.07
CA ILE A 117 -13.17 4.11 1.59
C ILE A 117 -14.12 5.13 2.23
N GLN A 118 -14.00 5.36 3.53
CA GLN A 118 -14.83 6.31 4.26
C GLN A 118 -14.50 7.76 3.89
N GLU A 119 -13.22 8.13 3.88
CA GLU A 119 -12.77 9.52 3.63
C GLU A 119 -13.01 9.96 2.17
N GLN A 120 -12.82 9.05 1.23
CA GLN A 120 -12.94 9.33 -0.21
C GLN A 120 -14.27 8.88 -0.81
N ASN A 121 -15.19 8.36 0.02
CA ASN A 121 -16.48 7.84 -0.42
C ASN A 121 -16.34 6.88 -1.62
N ILE A 122 -15.52 5.85 -1.45
CA ILE A 122 -15.22 4.88 -2.51
C ILE A 122 -16.42 3.95 -2.72
N HIS A 123 -16.82 3.78 -3.98
CA HIS A 123 -17.96 2.97 -4.38
C HIS A 123 -17.56 1.65 -5.03
N LEU A 124 -16.35 1.58 -5.59
CA LEU A 124 -15.82 0.40 -6.26
C LEU A 124 -14.34 0.23 -5.94
N ILE A 125 -13.93 -1.00 -5.64
CA ILE A 125 -12.53 -1.38 -5.44
C ILE A 125 -12.14 -2.36 -6.53
N VAL A 126 -11.03 -2.06 -7.21
CA VAL A 126 -10.39 -2.93 -8.19
C VAL A 126 -9.09 -3.45 -7.59
N THR A 127 -8.95 -4.77 -7.56
CA THR A 127 -7.84 -5.46 -6.92
C THR A 127 -7.63 -6.82 -7.57
N SER A 128 -6.43 -7.39 -7.44
CA SER A 128 -6.16 -8.74 -7.92
C SER A 128 -6.74 -9.79 -6.97
N ASP A 129 -6.92 -11.03 -7.45
CA ASP A 129 -7.40 -12.13 -6.59
C ASP A 129 -6.45 -12.38 -5.40
N GLN A 130 -5.13 -12.32 -5.67
CA GLN A 130 -4.11 -12.46 -4.63
C GLN A 130 -4.24 -11.39 -3.55
N GLN A 131 -4.48 -10.13 -3.92
CA GLN A 131 -4.72 -9.06 -2.96
C GLN A 131 -6.07 -9.25 -2.23
N THR A 132 -7.11 -9.68 -2.93
CA THR A 132 -8.43 -10.00 -2.35
C THR A 132 -8.32 -11.06 -1.25
N GLN A 133 -7.52 -12.10 -1.45
CA GLN A 133 -7.29 -13.15 -0.45
C GLN A 133 -6.58 -12.61 0.80
N ASN A 134 -5.61 -11.70 0.64
CA ASN A 134 -4.95 -11.02 1.76
C ASN A 134 -5.89 -10.10 2.54
N LEU A 135 -6.89 -9.50 1.88
CA LEU A 135 -7.91 -8.69 2.56
C LEU A 135 -8.92 -9.54 3.36
N LYS A 136 -9.12 -10.81 2.97
CA LYS A 136 -10.08 -11.73 3.63
C LYS A 136 -9.53 -12.46 4.86
N LYS A 137 -8.22 -12.72 4.93
CA LYS A 137 -7.56 -13.40 6.08
C LYS A 137 -7.32 -12.47 7.24
#